data_AF-A0A0F3N3R3-F1
#
_entry.id   AF-A0A0F3N3R3-F1
#
_cell.length_a   1.000
_cell.length_b   1.000
_cell.length_c   1.000
_cell.angle_alpha   90.00
_cell.angle_beta   90.00
_cell.angle_gamma   90.00
#
_symmetry.space_group_name_H-M   'P 1'
#
loop_
_entity.id
_entity.type
_entity.pdbx_description
1 polymer ?
#
loop_
_entity_poly.entity_id
_entity_poly.type
_entity_poly.pdbx_seq_one_letter_code
_entity_poly.pdbx_strand_id
1 'polypeptide(L)' 'MLAISDEKLLYLLEFVDRSGVEREIERLRIKTGSAIIPGSTEPILMIKEDLQLYFNGTLQKFNTPI' A
#
# COMPACT_ATOMS: atom_id res chain seq x y z
N MET A 1 -4.86 4.90 -7.33
CA MET A 1 -4.36 4.56 -5.98
C MET A 1 -3.07 3.79 -6.15
N LEU A 2 -2.07 4.08 -5.31
CA LEU A 2 -0.74 3.47 -5.27
C LEU A 2 -0.61 2.69 -3.97
N ALA A 3 0.05 1.54 -4.01
CA ALA A 3 0.42 0.78 -2.83
C ALA A 3 1.93 0.48 -2.87
N ILE A 4 2.60 0.57 -1.73
CA ILE A 4 4.00 0.19 -1.55
C ILE A 4 4.09 -0.75 -0.35
N SER A 5 4.77 -1.86 -0.53
CA SER A 5 4.95 -2.93 0.47
C SER A 5 6.26 -3.66 0.21
N ASP A 6 6.66 -4.48 1.17
CA ASP A 6 7.53 -5.63 0.91
C ASP A 6 6.72 -6.93 0.96
N GLU A 7 7.41 -8.05 1.15
CA GLU A 7 6.79 -9.38 1.25
C GLU A 7 5.96 -9.59 2.53
N LYS A 8 6.06 -8.69 3.50
CA LYS A 8 5.49 -8.86 4.84
C LYS A 8 4.50 -7.79 5.23
N LEU A 9 4.78 -6.52 4.93
CA LEU A 9 4.02 -5.38 5.43
C LEU A 9 3.67 -4.41 4.30
N LEU A 10 2.48 -3.83 4.39
CA LEU A 10 2.05 -2.69 3.60
C LEU A 10 2.57 -1.40 4.23
N TYR A 11 3.40 -0.66 3.51
CA TYR A 11 4.03 0.57 3.99
C TYR A 11 3.26 1.85 3.63
N LEU A 12 2.64 1.89 2.45
CA LEU A 12 1.91 3.06 1.97
C LEU A 12 0.73 2.62 1.10
N LEU A 13 -0.42 3.29 1.27
CA LEU A 13 -1.59 3.17 0.42
C LEU A 13 -2.18 4.57 0.22
N GLU A 14 -2.05 5.13 -0.99
CA GLU A 14 -2.40 6.54 -1.23
C GLU A 14 -2.99 6.81 -2.62
N PHE A 15 -3.68 7.95 -2.76
CA PHE A 15 -4.15 8.43 -4.07
C PHE A 15 -3.08 9.25 -4.77
N VAL A 16 -2.74 8.87 -6.02
CA VAL A 16 -1.68 9.52 -6.81
C VAL A 16 -1.94 11.01 -7.07
N ASP A 17 -3.20 11.43 -7.08
CA ASP A 17 -3.59 12.82 -7.33
C ASP A 17 -3.48 13.70 -6.07
N ARG A 18 -3.10 13.14 -4.92
CA ARG A 18 -2.95 13.88 -3.66
C ARG A 18 -1.60 14.61 -3.64
N SER A 19 -1.62 15.91 -3.33
CA SER A 19 -0.41 16.69 -3.13
C SER A 19 0.43 16.11 -1.98
N GLY A 20 1.71 15.80 -2.26
CA GLY A 20 2.67 15.36 -1.24
C GLY A 20 3.03 13.87 -1.25
N VAL A 21 2.39 13.05 -2.11
CA VAL A 21 2.70 11.62 -2.24
C VAL A 21 4.17 11.39 -2.60
N GLU A 22 4.74 12.20 -3.49
CA GLU A 22 6.16 12.11 -3.86
C GLU A 22 7.10 12.22 -2.64
N ARG A 23 6.77 13.12 -1.70
CA ARG A 23 7.55 13.32 -0.47
C ARG A 23 7.40 12.15 0.51
N GLU A 24 6.23 11.54 0.57
CA GLU A 24 6.00 10.33 1.36
C GLU A 24 6.80 9.15 0.81
N ILE A 25 6.80 8.97 -0.51
CA ILE A 25 7.60 7.96 -1.21
C ILE A 25 9.09 8.19 -0.95
N GLU A 26 9.58 9.43 -1.07
CA GLU A 26 10.98 9.77 -0.80
C GLU A 26 11.38 9.44 0.64
N ARG A 27 10.56 9.83 1.63
CA ARG A 27 10.80 9.50 3.03
C ARG A 27 10.82 8.00 3.27
N LEU A 28 9.93 7.25 2.63
CA LEU A 28 9.88 5.80 2.73
C LEU A 28 11.18 5.18 2.21
N ARG A 29 11.67 5.60 1.04
CA ARG A 29 12.94 5.13 0.47
C ARG A 29 14.13 5.41 1.39
N ILE A 30 14.20 6.61 1.97
CA ILE A 30 15.28 6.97 2.90
C ILE A 30 15.19 6.11 4.17
N LYS A 31 13.98 5.92 4.71
CA LYS A 31 13.75 5.16 5.95
C LYS A 31 14.10 3.68 5.80
N THR A 32 13.76 3.06 4.67
CA THR A 32 13.98 1.62 4.42
C THR A 32 15.32 1.33 3.73
N GLY A 33 16.00 2.35 3.20
CA GLY A 33 17.21 2.17 2.40
C GLY A 33 17.00 1.35 1.13
N SER A 34 15.76 1.21 0.67
CA SER A 34 15.36 0.27 -0.37
C SER A 34 14.92 0.99 -1.65
N ALA A 35 15.14 0.32 -2.78
CA ALA A 35 14.54 0.75 -4.05
C ALA A 35 13.05 0.38 -4.08
N ILE A 36 12.23 1.24 -4.67
CA ILE A 36 10.82 0.94 -4.96
C ILE A 36 10.75 0.62 -6.45
N ILE A 37 10.30 -0.59 -6.77
CA ILE A 37 10.17 -1.09 -8.14
C ILE A 37 8.72 -1.48 -8.43
N PRO A 38 8.26 -1.41 -9.68
CA PRO A 38 6.94 -1.91 -10.06
C PRO A 38 6.82 -3.41 -9.78
N GLY A 39 5.68 -3.83 -9.22
CA GLY A 39 5.43 -5.23 -8.90
C GLY A 39 4.21 -5.39 -8.01
N SER A 40 4.05 -6.58 -7.46
CA SER A 40 3.04 -6.87 -6.44
C SER A 40 3.64 -7.87 -5.47
N THR A 41 3.37 -7.65 -4.19
CA THR A 41 3.69 -8.59 -3.11
C THR A 41 2.40 -9.04 -2.45
N GLU A 42 2.48 -10.05 -1.58
CA GLU A 42 1.31 -10.57 -0.85
C GLU A 42 0.48 -9.46 -0.16
N PRO A 43 1.05 -8.51 0.62
CA PRO A 43 0.28 -7.41 1.19
C PRO A 43 -0.46 -6.53 0.15
N ILE A 44 0.08 -6.36 -1.06
CA ILE A 44 -0.61 -5.61 -2.14
C ILE A 44 -1.82 -6.39 -2.68
N LEU A 45 -1.70 -7.71 -2.78
CA LEU A 45 -2.81 -8.56 -3.20
C LEU A 45 -3.91 -8.58 -2.13
N MET A 46 -3.53 -8.71 -0.87
CA MET A 46 -4.45 -8.68 0.27
C MET A 46 -5.21 -7.35 0.35
N ILE A 47 -4.51 -6.21 0.27
CA ILE A 47 -5.19 -4.90 0.40
C ILE A 47 -6.13 -4.63 -0.76
N LYS A 48 -5.80 -5.15 -1.95
CA LYS A 48 -6.66 -5.05 -3.11
C LYS A 48 -7.98 -5.79 -2.89
N GLU A 49 -7.93 -7.02 -2.38
CA GLU A 49 -9.12 -7.81 -2.04
C GLU A 49 -9.91 -7.17 -0.90
N ASP A 50 -9.22 -6.78 0.19
CA ASP A 50 -9.84 -6.11 1.33
C ASP A 50 -10.59 -4.85 0.88
N LEU A 51 -10.00 -4.01 0.03
CA LEU A 51 -10.67 -2.80 -0.47
C LEU A 51 -11.89 -3.13 -1.35
N GLN A 52 -11.83 -4.17 -2.18
CA GLN A 52 -13.00 -4.59 -2.96
C GLN A 52 -14.15 -5.00 -2.05
N LEU A 53 -13.87 -5.82 -1.03
CA LEU A 53 -14.86 -6.24 -0.06
C LEU A 53 -15.38 -5.08 0.80
N TYR A 54 -14.51 -4.13 1.14
CA TYR A 54 -14.85 -2.92 1.89
C TYR A 54 -15.81 -2.03 1.11
N PHE A 55 -15.50 -1.72 -0.15
CA PHE A 55 -16.38 -0.89 -0.98
C PHE A 55 -17.69 -1.61 -1.35
N ASN A 56 -17.71 -2.94 -1.34
CA ASN A 56 -18.94 -3.73 -1.47
C ASN A 56 -19.76 -3.80 -0.17
N GLY A 57 -19.26 -3.23 0.94
CA GLY A 57 -19.93 -3.23 2.24
C GLY A 57 -19.91 -4.57 2.98
N THR A 58 -19.12 -5.54 2.52
CA THR A 58 -19.07 -6.89 3.10
C THR A 58 -17.88 -7.10 4.04
N LEU A 59 -16.88 -6.21 4.01
CA LEU A 59 -15.72 -6.29 4.90
C LEU A 59 -15.97 -5.56 6.21
N GLN A 60 -15.75 -6.24 7.33
CA GLN A 60 -15.80 -5.64 8.67
C GLN A 60 -14.42 -5.29 9.23
N LYS A 61 -13.36 -5.95 8.76
CA LYS A 61 -11.99 -5.77 9.23
C LYS A 61 -10.98 -6.05 8.12
N PHE A 62 -9.97 -5.19 8.00
CA PHE A 62 -8.82 -5.39 7.14
C PHE A 62 -7.88 -6.45 7.73
N ASN A 63 -7.44 -7.39 6.90
CA ASN A 63 -6.51 -8.44 7.29
C ASN A 63 -5.09 -8.18 6.77
N THR A 64 -4.94 -7.21 5.87
CA THR A 64 -3.63 -6.79 5.36
C THR A 64 -2.69 -6.36 6.50
N PRO A 65 -1.48 -6.93 6.58
CA PRO A 65 -0.49 -6.55 7.58
C PRO A 65 0.15 -5.18 7.28
N ILE A 66 0.35 -4.36 8.32
CA ILE A 66 0.91 -2.99 8.26
C ILE A 66 2.10 -2.82 9.21
#